data_AF-A0A234KLM2-F1
#
_entry.id   AF-A0A234KLM2-F1
#
_cell.length_a   1.000
_cell.length_b   1.000
_cell.length_c   1.000
_cell.angle_alpha   90.00
_cell.angle_beta   90.00
_cell.angle_gamma   90.00
#
_symmetry.space_group_name_H-M   'P 1'
#
loop_
_entity.id
_entity.type
_entity.pdbx_description
1 polymer ?
#
loop_
_entity_poly.entity_id
_entity_poly.type
_entity_poly.pdbx_seq_one_letter_code
_entity_poly.pdbx_strand_id
1 'polypeptide(L)'
;MDDNIKRPRTEKTLKQKVAFAQLELNRLKSLDKSERKKVETRLKIILGAEVAKAMNCSVEQVDKELVIGILLSAPDLNDIEKITYIKAGRKFLAQMDGRQK
;
A
#
# COMPACT_ATOMS: atom_id res chain seq x y z
N MET A 1 -13.54 -36.74 -47.07
CA MET A 1 -12.14 -36.31 -46.83
C MET A 1 -12.21 -34.93 -46.18
N ASP A 2 -11.36 -34.68 -45.18
CA ASP A 2 -10.94 -33.33 -44.73
C ASP A 2 -11.43 -32.75 -43.38
N ASP A 3 -11.94 -33.56 -42.45
CA ASP A 3 -12.15 -33.12 -41.06
C ASP A 3 -10.84 -33.06 -40.24
N ASN A 4 -9.79 -33.74 -40.68
CA ASN A 4 -8.53 -33.83 -39.95
C ASN A 4 -7.60 -32.63 -40.18
N ILE A 5 -7.80 -31.84 -41.25
CA ILE A 5 -6.99 -30.63 -41.53
C ILE A 5 -7.54 -29.39 -40.79
N LYS A 6 -8.85 -29.34 -40.51
CA LYS A 6 -9.47 -28.22 -39.76
C LYS A 6 -9.10 -28.22 -38.27
N ARG A 7 -9.12 -29.38 -37.61
CA ARG A 7 -8.80 -29.54 -36.18
C ARG A 7 -7.44 -28.94 -35.74
N PRO A 8 -6.30 -29.24 -36.40
CA PRO A 8 -5.00 -28.68 -36.03
C PRO A 8 -4.90 -27.16 -36.27
N ARG A 9 -5.64 -26.61 -37.25
CA ARG A 9 -5.73 -25.15 -37.44
C ARG A 9 -6.49 -24.48 -36.29
N THR A 10 -7.64 -25.02 -35.90
CA THR A 10 -8.38 -24.53 -34.72
C THR A 10 -7.56 -24.64 -33.42
N GLU A 11 -6.82 -25.73 -33.22
CA GLU A 11 -5.97 -25.90 -32.04
C GLU A 11 -4.82 -24.88 -32.01
N LYS A 12 -4.18 -24.60 -33.16
CA LYS A 12 -3.16 -23.56 -33.29
C LYS A 12 -3.73 -22.17 -32.97
N THR A 13 -4.93 -21.86 -33.46
CA THR A 13 -5.61 -20.59 -33.16
C THR A 13 -6.01 -20.47 -31.68
N LEU A 14 -6.44 -21.56 -31.05
CA LEU A 14 -6.73 -21.57 -29.61
C LEU A 14 -5.47 -21.36 -28.77
N LYS A 15 -4.36 -22.05 -29.10
CA LYS A 15 -3.06 -21.84 -28.43
C LYS A 15 -2.58 -20.40 -28.55
N GLN A 16 -2.76 -19.75 -29.71
CA GLN A 16 -2.43 -18.34 -29.91
C GLN A 16 -3.29 -17.42 -29.04
N LYS A 17 -4.60 -17.66 -28.96
CA LYS A 17 -5.51 -16.90 -28.08
C LYS A 17 -5.14 -17.05 -26.60
N VAL A 18 -4.78 -18.26 -26.16
CA VAL A 18 -4.32 -18.52 -24.79
C VAL A 18 -3.00 -17.78 -24.53
N ALA A 19 -2.03 -17.83 -25.45
CA ALA A 19 -0.78 -17.10 -25.32
C ALA A 19 -0.99 -15.59 -25.24
N PHE A 20 -1.87 -15.03 -26.08
CA PHE A 20 -2.23 -13.61 -26.02
C PHE A 20 -2.88 -13.23 -24.70
N ALA A 21 -3.86 -14.02 -24.23
CA ALA A 21 -4.51 -13.80 -22.94
C ALA A 21 -3.51 -13.88 -21.78
N GLN A 22 -2.53 -14.79 -21.84
CA GLN A 22 -1.49 -14.93 -20.83
C GLN A 22 -0.53 -13.73 -20.82
N LEU A 23 -0.16 -13.21 -21.99
CA LEU A 23 0.65 -12.00 -22.11
C LEU A 23 -0.08 -10.79 -21.52
N GLU A 24 -1.36 -10.62 -21.85
CA GLU A 24 -2.17 -9.53 -21.31
C GLU A 24 -2.36 -9.66 -19.80
N LEU A 25 -2.63 -10.87 -19.29
CA LEU A 25 -2.70 -11.14 -17.86
C LEU A 25 -1.39 -10.80 -17.14
N ASN A 26 -0.24 -11.14 -17.72
CA ASN A 26 1.07 -10.81 -17.15
C ASN A 26 1.32 -9.29 -17.12
N ARG A 27 0.89 -8.57 -18.17
CA ARG A 27 0.93 -7.10 -18.23
C ARG A 27 0.05 -6.46 -17.17
N LEU A 28 -1.17 -6.95 -17.00
CA LEU A 28 -2.10 -6.45 -15.98
C LEU A 28 -1.57 -6.72 -14.56
N LYS A 29 -1.00 -7.91 -14.32
CA LYS A 29 -0.36 -8.25 -13.03
C LYS A 29 0.83 -7.34 -12.71
N SER A 30 1.68 -7.02 -13.70
CA SER A 30 2.82 -6.14 -13.47
C SER A 30 2.37 -4.70 -13.19
N LEU A 31 1.34 -4.22 -13.87
CA LEU A 31 0.72 -2.92 -13.60
C LEU A 31 0.11 -2.86 -12.21
N ASP A 32 -0.69 -3.85 -11.81
CA ASP A 32 -1.28 -3.94 -10.47
C ASP A 32 -0.18 -3.91 -9.39
N LYS A 33 0.89 -4.68 -9.56
CA LYS A 33 2.06 -4.64 -8.66
C LYS A 33 2.69 -3.25 -8.59
N SER A 34 2.78 -2.54 -9.71
CA SER A 34 3.34 -1.19 -9.75
C SER A 34 2.45 -0.17 -9.03
N GLU A 35 1.13 -0.26 -9.20
CA GLU A 35 0.17 0.62 -8.54
C GLU A 35 0.12 0.38 -7.04
N ARG A 36 0.14 -0.89 -6.60
CA ARG A 36 0.25 -1.24 -5.17
C ARG A 36 1.49 -0.62 -4.52
N LYS A 37 2.64 -0.67 -5.18
CA LYS A 37 3.88 -0.03 -4.69
C LYS A 37 3.73 1.48 -4.59
N LYS A 38 3.08 2.14 -5.57
CA LYS A 38 2.84 3.59 -5.51
C LYS A 38 1.95 3.96 -4.33
N VAL A 39 0.86 3.21 -4.11
CA VAL A 39 -0.04 3.42 -2.98
C VAL A 39 0.69 3.21 -1.66
N GLU A 40 1.45 2.12 -1.52
CA GLU A 40 2.24 1.84 -0.32
C GLU A 40 3.25 2.95 -0.03
N THR A 41 4.00 3.40 -1.04
CA THR A 41 4.95 4.51 -0.89
C THR A 41 4.24 5.80 -0.48
N ARG A 42 3.08 6.12 -1.08
CA ARG A 42 2.30 7.30 -0.71
C ARG A 42 1.85 7.25 0.75
N LEU A 43 1.37 6.08 1.22
CA LEU A 43 0.98 5.90 2.63
C LEU A 43 2.16 6.07 3.59
N LYS A 44 3.35 5.55 3.25
CA LYS A 44 4.58 5.75 4.04
C LYS A 44 4.98 7.22 4.12
N ILE A 45 4.86 7.96 3.02
CA ILE A 45 5.16 9.39 2.98
C ILE A 45 4.18 10.19 3.85
N ILE A 46 2.88 9.91 3.74
CA ILE A 46 1.84 10.57 4.55
C ILE A 46 2.12 10.33 6.03
N LEU A 47 2.36 9.08 6.44
CA LEU A 47 2.67 8.75 7.82
C LEU A 47 3.93 9.47 8.31
N GLY A 48 4.99 9.53 7.49
CA GLY A 48 6.22 10.27 7.83
C GLY A 48 5.94 11.76 8.08
N ALA A 49 5.09 12.38 7.26
CA ALA A 49 4.68 13.77 7.44
C ALA A 49 3.82 13.97 8.70
N GLU A 50 2.92 13.04 9.01
CA GLU A 50 2.11 13.06 10.23
C GLU A 50 2.99 12.99 11.49
N VAL A 51 3.97 12.09 11.50
CA VAL A 51 4.92 11.95 12.62
C VAL A 51 5.73 13.23 12.81
N ALA A 52 6.31 13.78 11.75
CA ALA A 52 7.05 15.04 11.80
C ALA A 52 6.21 16.20 12.37
N LYS A 53 4.96 16.29 11.92
CA LYS A 53 4.04 17.32 12.39
C LYS A 53 3.63 17.13 13.85
N ALA A 54 3.43 15.89 14.30
CA ALA A 54 3.17 15.56 15.71
C ALA A 54 4.35 15.95 16.61
N MET A 55 5.57 15.77 16.11
CA MET A 55 6.82 16.14 16.79
C MET A 55 7.19 17.62 16.62
N ASN A 56 6.39 18.38 15.87
CA ASN A 56 6.65 19.79 15.54
C ASN A 56 8.06 20.04 14.97
N CYS A 57 8.52 19.13 14.10
CA CYS A 57 9.81 19.22 13.42
C CYS A 57 9.68 18.95 11.91
N SER A 58 10.75 19.14 11.15
CA SER A 58 10.77 18.72 9.75
C SER A 58 10.94 17.20 9.63
N VAL A 59 10.57 16.61 8.50
CA VAL A 59 10.66 15.14 8.28
C VAL A 59 12.10 14.65 8.39
N GLU A 60 13.07 15.47 7.99
CA GLU A 60 14.51 15.18 8.06
C GLU A 60 15.04 15.19 9.50
N GLN A 61 14.35 15.91 10.40
CA GLN A 61 14.73 16.10 11.81
C GLN A 61 14.00 15.16 12.75
N VAL A 62 13.14 14.28 12.24
CA VAL A 62 12.48 13.26 13.07
C VAL A 62 13.56 12.33 13.64
N ASP A 63 13.68 12.31 14.97
CA ASP A 63 14.49 11.35 15.68
C ASP A 63 13.87 9.95 15.53
N LYS A 64 14.44 9.18 14.60
CA LYS A 64 13.95 7.85 14.24
C LYS A 64 14.12 6.85 15.37
N GLU A 65 15.20 6.96 16.13
CA GLU A 65 15.52 6.02 17.21
C GLU A 65 14.52 6.20 18.35
N LEU A 66 14.23 7.44 18.72
CA LEU A 66 13.21 7.76 19.71
C LEU A 66 11.82 7.27 19.29
N VAL A 67 11.39 7.58 18.06
CA VAL A 67 10.05 7.19 17.56
C VAL A 67 9.90 5.67 17.53
N ILE A 68 10.90 4.95 17.03
CA ILE A 68 10.86 3.48 16.99
C ILE A 68 10.88 2.91 18.41
N GLY A 69 11.69 3.47 19.32
CA GLY A 69 11.71 3.06 20.72
C GLY A 69 10.34 3.18 21.41
N ILE A 70 9.63 4.29 21.18
CA ILE A 70 8.25 4.48 21.69
C ILE A 70 7.27 3.49 21.05
N LEU A 71 7.38 3.23 19.75
CA LEU A 71 6.48 2.28 19.08
C LEU A 71 6.71 0.84 19.55
N LEU A 72 7.95 0.48 19.90
CA LEU A 72 8.29 -0.84 20.44
C LEU A 72 7.73 -1.07 21.85
N SER A 73 7.45 -0.02 22.63
CA SER A 73 6.77 -0.16 23.93
C SER A 73 5.25 -0.21 23.82
N ALA A 74 4.67 0.07 22.65
CA ALA A 74 3.23 0.05 22.43
C ALA A 74 2.54 -1.31 22.73
N PRO A 75 3.16 -2.49 22.47
CA PRO A 75 2.58 -3.78 22.83
C PRO A 75 2.38 -3.94 24.34
N ASP A 76 3.29 -3.38 25.15
CA ASP A 76 3.31 -3.50 26.62
C ASP A 76 2.25 -2.63 27.30
N LEU A 77 1.63 -1.70 26.57
CA LEU A 77 0.56 -0.86 27.09
C LEU A 77 -0.66 -1.71 27.45
N ASN A 78 -1.28 -1.39 28.59
CA ASN A 78 -2.57 -1.96 28.96
C ASN A 78 -3.71 -1.33 28.13
N ASP A 79 -4.92 -1.90 28.23
CA ASP A 79 -6.06 -1.46 27.42
C ASP A 79 -6.45 0.00 27.69
N ILE A 80 -6.35 0.47 28.94
CA ILE A 80 -6.69 1.85 29.31
C ILE A 80 -5.68 2.84 28.71
N GLU A 81 -4.39 2.51 28.76
CA GLU A 81 -3.32 3.28 28.14
C GLU A 81 -3.49 3.33 26.62
N LYS A 82 -3.72 2.18 25.98
CA LYS A 82 -3.99 2.09 24.54
C LYS A 82 -5.16 2.98 24.13
N ILE A 83 -6.28 2.92 24.85
CA ILE A 83 -7.45 3.77 24.59
C ILE A 83 -7.09 5.25 24.73
N THR A 84 -6.28 5.61 25.73
CA THR A 84 -5.86 7.00 25.98
C THR A 84 -5.01 7.54 24.82
N TYR A 85 -4.00 6.78 24.37
CA TYR A 85 -3.18 7.16 23.22
C TYR A 85 -4.00 7.23 21.92
N ILE A 86 -4.92 6.29 21.70
CA ILE A 86 -5.82 6.32 20.54
C ILE A 86 -6.69 7.59 20.54
N LYS A 87 -7.26 7.96 21.69
CA LYS A 87 -8.06 9.20 21.82
C LYS A 87 -7.22 10.45 21.55
N ALA A 88 -6.01 10.50 22.09
CA ALA A 88 -5.08 11.61 21.86
C ALA A 88 -4.70 11.73 20.36
N GLY A 89 -4.32 10.61 19.74
CA GLY A 89 -3.99 10.55 18.31
C GLY A 89 -5.15 10.99 17.42
N ARG A 90 -6.38 10.49 17.68
CA ARG A 90 -7.59 10.92 16.95
C ARG A 90 -7.84 12.42 17.07
N LYS A 91 -7.70 12.99 18.27
CA LYS A 91 -7.85 14.43 18.50
C LYS A 91 -6.82 15.24 17.71
N PHE A 92 -5.57 14.80 17.71
CA PHE A 92 -4.49 15.45 16.96
C PHE A 92 -4.75 15.43 15.45
N LEU A 93 -5.08 14.26 14.88
CA LEU A 93 -5.39 14.11 13.45
C LEU A 93 -6.59 14.97 13.03
N ALA A 94 -7.68 14.98 13.82
CA ALA A 94 -8.84 15.82 13.54
C ALA A 94 -8.51 17.32 13.55
N GLN A 95 -7.60 17.76 14.43
CA GLN A 95 -7.11 19.14 14.44
C GLN A 95 -6.24 19.47 13.23
N MET A 96 -5.58 18.49 12.60
CA MET A 96 -4.83 18.70 11.37
C MET A 96 -5.76 18.95 10.17
N ASP A 97 -6.83 18.16 10.05
CA ASP A 97 -7.82 18.29 8.97
C ASP A 97 -8.58 19.63 9.05
N GLY A 98 -8.90 20.09 10.26
CA GLY A 98 -9.58 21.37 10.48
C GLY A 98 -8.76 22.62 10.13
N ARG A 99 -7.43 22.52 10.00
CA ARG A 99 -6.53 23.64 9.63
C ARG A 99 -6.31 23.76 8.13
N GLN A 100 -6.79 22.81 7.32
CA GLN A 100 -6.65 22.82 5.86
C GLN A 100 -7.89 23.38 5.13
N LYS A 101 -8.85 23.98 5.86
CA LYS A 101 -9.99 24.71 5.31
C LYS A 101 -9.81 26.21 5.46
#